data_AF-A0A125SIM3-F1
#
_entry.id   AF-A0A125SIM3-F1
#
_cell.length_a   1.000
_cell.length_b   1.000
_cell.length_c   1.000
_cell.angle_alpha   90.00
_cell.angle_beta   90.00
_cell.angle_gamma   90.00
#
_symmetry.space_group_name_H-M   'P 1'
#
loop_
_entity.id
_entity.type
_entity.pdbx_description
1 polymer ?
#
loop_
_entity_poly.entity_id
_entity_poly.type
_entity_poly.pdbx_seq_one_letter_code
_entity_poly.pdbx_strand_id
1 'polypeptide(L)'
;MNDKKDYINVLKALDRTGPMPTAMNQLSEVAVATEDEKLRTALEGICAMARQQLAPIGAQGRLLGISPQSFPTLHQAFGKLAKYCEQQRDASEKQWEILARRAGWTPPNSTGG
;
A
#
# COMPACT_ATOMS: atom_id res chain seq x y z
N MET A 1 7.58 4.95 18.55
CA MET A 1 6.50 5.28 17.60
C MET A 1 7.02 4.96 16.21
N ASN A 2 6.37 4.05 15.49
CA ASN A 2 6.86 3.65 14.17
C ASN A 2 6.26 4.62 13.16
N ASP A 3 6.96 5.73 12.89
CA ASP A 3 6.50 6.87 12.07
C ASP A 3 6.02 6.48 10.66
N LYS A 4 6.15 5.23 10.22
CA LYS A 4 5.76 4.72 8.89
C LYS A 4 4.87 3.50 8.95
N LYS A 5 4.05 3.43 9.99
CA LYS A 5 3.22 2.27 10.33
C LYS A 5 2.34 1.84 9.15
N ASP A 6 1.79 2.79 8.40
CA ASP A 6 0.84 2.46 7.33
C ASP A 6 1.55 1.78 6.16
N TYR A 7 2.67 2.33 5.69
CA TYR A 7 3.47 1.71 4.63
C TYR A 7 3.99 0.31 5.04
N ILE A 8 4.41 0.16 6.30
CA ILE A 8 4.88 -1.13 6.82
C ILE A 8 3.72 -2.14 6.91
N ASN A 9 2.54 -1.71 7.32
CA ASN A 9 1.36 -2.58 7.39
C ASN A 9 0.92 -3.05 6.00
N VAL A 10 0.97 -2.17 4.99
CA VAL A 10 0.70 -2.56 3.60
C VAL A 10 1.71 -3.60 3.12
N LEU A 11 3.02 -3.38 3.32
CA LEU A 11 4.05 -4.34 2.91
C LEU A 11 3.86 -5.70 3.61
N LYS A 12 3.54 -5.69 4.90
CA LYS A 12 3.22 -6.91 5.65
C LYS A 12 2.00 -7.63 5.09
N ALA A 13 0.94 -6.92 4.75
CA ALA A 13 -0.27 -7.51 4.18
C ALA A 13 0.00 -8.10 2.78
N LEU A 14 0.87 -7.47 1.97
CA LEU A 14 1.23 -7.93 0.63
C LEU A 14 2.11 -9.19 0.63
N ASP A 15 3.05 -9.32 1.57
CA ASP A 15 3.93 -10.49 1.71
C ASP A 15 3.37 -11.58 2.64
N ARG A 16 2.24 -11.31 3.32
CA ARG A 16 1.59 -12.30 4.17
C ARG A 16 1.20 -13.52 3.36
N THR A 17 1.63 -14.68 3.84
CA THR A 17 1.12 -15.98 3.36
C THR A 17 -0.13 -16.33 4.14
N GLY A 18 -1.25 -16.53 3.46
CA GLY A 18 -2.50 -16.93 4.10
C GLY A 18 -3.70 -16.80 3.17
N PRO A 19 -4.92 -16.82 3.70
CA PRO A 19 -6.10 -16.57 2.89
C PRO A 19 -6.03 -15.17 2.26
N MET A 20 -6.12 -15.09 0.94
CA MET A 20 -6.14 -13.80 0.22
C MET A 20 -7.20 -12.83 0.78
N PRO A 21 -8.42 -13.27 1.17
CA PRO A 21 -9.40 -12.38 1.80
C PRO A 21 -8.90 -11.72 3.09
N THR A 22 -8.10 -12.42 3.89
CA THR A 22 -7.53 -11.86 5.12
C THR A 22 -6.53 -10.75 4.82
N ALA A 23 -5.65 -10.96 3.84
CA ALA A 23 -4.71 -9.92 3.41
C ALA A 23 -5.45 -8.71 2.83
N MET A 24 -6.51 -8.94 2.06
CA MET A 24 -7.35 -7.87 1.52
C MET A 24 -8.11 -7.06 2.58
N ASN A 25 -8.60 -7.72 3.63
CA ASN A 25 -9.25 -7.02 4.76
C ASN A 25 -8.24 -6.10 5.47
N GLN A 26 -7.00 -6.57 5.67
CA GLN A 26 -5.95 -5.73 6.25
C GLN A 26 -5.61 -4.52 5.36
N LEU A 27 -5.54 -4.70 4.04
CA LEU A 27 -5.34 -3.59 3.10
C LEU A 27 -6.51 -2.58 3.15
N SER A 28 -7.75 -3.07 3.27
CA SER A 28 -8.94 -2.23 3.42
C SER A 28 -8.93 -1.44 4.72
N GLU A 29 -8.53 -2.06 5.84
CA GLU A 29 -8.37 -1.38 7.13
C GLU A 29 -7.33 -0.25 7.05
N VAL A 30 -6.20 -0.51 6.40
CA VAL A 30 -5.18 0.54 6.19
C VAL A 30 -5.70 1.67 5.29
N ALA A 31 -6.50 1.37 4.27
CA ALA A 31 -7.09 2.40 3.41
C ALA A 31 -8.01 3.35 4.19
N VAL A 32 -8.79 2.81 5.13
CA VAL A 32 -9.68 3.60 6.00
C VAL A 32 -8.87 4.41 7.02
N ALA A 33 -7.79 3.85 7.56
CA ALA A 33 -7.01 4.49 8.62
C ALA A 33 -5.97 5.49 8.13
N THR A 34 -5.45 5.34 6.91
CA THR A 34 -4.35 6.18 6.38
C THR A 34 -4.85 7.59 6.05
N GLU A 35 -4.06 8.60 6.39
CA GLU A 35 -4.26 10.00 5.97
C GLU A 35 -3.63 10.29 4.58
N ASP A 36 -2.87 9.34 4.03
CA ASP A 36 -2.30 9.46 2.69
C ASP A 36 -3.35 9.15 1.62
N GLU A 37 -3.95 10.19 1.03
CA GLU A 37 -4.97 10.04 -0.03
C GLU A 37 -4.48 9.23 -1.24
N LYS A 38 -3.19 9.35 -1.59
CA LYS A 38 -2.60 8.60 -2.70
C LYS A 38 -2.51 7.12 -2.36
N LEU A 39 -2.11 6.80 -1.13
CA LEU A 39 -2.10 5.43 -0.64
C LEU A 39 -3.53 4.88 -0.54
N ARG A 40 -4.48 5.65 0.00
CA ARG A 40 -5.90 5.27 0.10
C ARG A 40 -6.48 4.92 -1.26
N THR A 41 -6.35 5.82 -2.23
CA THR A 41 -6.87 5.61 -3.60
C THR A 41 -6.26 4.37 -4.25
N ALA A 42 -4.94 4.16 -4.08
CA ALA A 42 -4.28 2.98 -4.61
C ALA A 42 -4.79 1.68 -3.95
N LEU A 43 -4.97 1.68 -2.63
CA LEU A 43 -5.49 0.53 -1.88
C LEU A 43 -6.95 0.21 -2.24
N GLU A 44 -7.80 1.22 -2.37
CA GLU A 44 -9.20 1.06 -2.79
C GLU A 44 -9.30 0.46 -4.19
N GLY A 45 -8.53 0.99 -5.15
CA GLY A 45 -8.48 0.45 -6.51
C GLY A 45 -8.03 -1.00 -6.54
N ILE A 46 -6.98 -1.34 -5.79
CA ILE A 46 -6.49 -2.72 -5.68
C ILE A 46 -7.52 -3.62 -5.01
N CYS A 47 -8.20 -3.16 -3.95
CA CYS A 47 -9.24 -3.94 -3.28
C CYS A 47 -10.44 -4.19 -4.20
N ALA A 48 -10.84 -3.22 -5.01
CA ALA A 48 -11.91 -3.39 -5.99
C ALA A 48 -11.52 -4.42 -7.06
N MET A 49 -10.32 -4.31 -7.63
CA MET A 49 -9.82 -5.25 -8.64
C MET A 49 -9.67 -6.66 -8.09
N ALA A 50 -9.11 -6.80 -6.89
CA ALA A 50 -8.88 -8.09 -6.28
C ALA A 50 -10.19 -8.75 -5.85
N ARG A 51 -11.23 -8.01 -5.44
CA ARG A 51 -12.57 -8.57 -5.22
C ARG A 51 -13.18 -9.12 -6.51
N GLN A 52 -12.96 -8.46 -7.65
CA GLN A 52 -13.48 -8.95 -8.93
C GLN A 52 -12.72 -10.19 -9.43
N GLN A 53 -11.41 -10.26 -9.22
CA GLN A 53 -10.55 -11.29 -9.82
C GLN A 53 -10.26 -12.48 -8.89
N LEU A 54 -10.23 -12.27 -7.57
CA LEU A 54 -9.85 -13.27 -6.57
C LEU A 54 -11.04 -13.84 -5.77
N ALA A 55 -12.23 -13.25 -5.84
CA ALA A 55 -13.43 -13.79 -5.17
C ALA A 55 -13.73 -15.28 -5.46
N PRO A 56 -13.52 -15.82 -6.68
CA PRO A 56 -13.76 -17.24 -6.94
C PRO A 56 -12.63 -18.16 -6.45
N ILE A 57 -11.52 -17.60 -5.97
CA ILE A 57 -10.29 -18.33 -5.70
C ILE A 57 -10.12 -18.39 -4.19
N GLY A 58 -10.69 -19.40 -3.55
CA GLY A 58 -10.50 -19.70 -2.13
C GLY A 58 -9.06 -20.12 -1.77
N ALA A 59 -8.05 -19.67 -2.51
CA ALA A 59 -6.67 -20.07 -2.38
C ALA A 59 -5.96 -19.35 -1.24
N GLN A 60 -5.12 -20.11 -0.54
CA GLN A 60 -4.11 -19.59 0.36
C GLN A 60 -2.86 -19.24 -0.44
N GLY A 61 -2.28 -18.07 -0.21
CA GLY A 61 -1.09 -17.61 -0.92
C GLY A 61 -0.63 -16.23 -0.45
N ARG A 62 0.39 -15.71 -1.13
CA ARG A 62 0.84 -14.32 -0.97
C ARG A 62 0.25 -13.46 -2.08
N LEU A 63 -0.14 -12.22 -1.80
CA LEU A 63 -0.63 -11.30 -2.82
C LEU A 63 0.48 -10.93 -3.82
N LEU A 64 1.73 -10.79 -3.37
CA LEU A 64 2.89 -10.64 -4.26
C LEU A 64 3.25 -11.92 -5.02
N GLY A 65 2.81 -13.08 -4.52
CA GLY A 65 3.07 -14.38 -5.12
C GLY A 65 2.02 -14.81 -6.16
N ILE A 66 1.04 -13.97 -6.48
CA ILE A 66 0.04 -14.32 -7.51
C ILE A 66 0.71 -14.47 -8.87
N SER A 67 0.23 -15.45 -9.65
CA SER A 67 0.76 -15.70 -10.98
C SER A 67 0.57 -14.47 -11.88
N PRO A 68 1.65 -13.89 -12.43
CA PRO A 68 1.55 -12.77 -13.36
C PRO A 68 0.91 -13.18 -14.69
N GLN A 69 0.86 -14.48 -15.01
CA GLN A 69 0.17 -14.99 -16.20
C GLN A 69 -1.34 -15.04 -16.00
N SER A 70 -1.79 -15.39 -14.79
CA SER A 70 -3.22 -15.50 -14.46
C SER A 70 -3.83 -14.15 -14.10
N PHE A 71 -3.07 -13.27 -13.43
CA PHE A 71 -3.54 -11.96 -12.95
C PHE A 71 -2.53 -10.84 -13.27
N PRO A 72 -2.21 -10.58 -14.55
CA PRO A 72 -1.16 -9.64 -14.94
C PRO A 72 -1.38 -8.23 -14.37
N THR A 73 -2.60 -7.71 -14.48
CA THR A 73 -2.95 -6.36 -14.01
C THR A 73 -2.88 -6.26 -12.49
N LEU A 74 -3.35 -7.29 -11.78
CA LEU A 74 -3.34 -7.33 -10.32
C LEU A 74 -1.91 -7.43 -9.79
N HIS A 75 -1.09 -8.29 -10.41
CA HIS A 75 0.32 -8.47 -10.06
C HIS A 75 1.08 -7.15 -10.25
N GLN A 76 0.87 -6.48 -11.37
CA GLN A 76 1.47 -5.18 -11.63
C GLN A 76 1.01 -4.12 -10.60
N ALA A 77 -0.27 -4.11 -10.23
CA ALA A 77 -0.79 -3.18 -9.24
C ALA A 77 -0.19 -3.43 -7.84
N PHE A 78 -0.11 -4.68 -7.40
CA PHE A 78 0.55 -5.04 -6.14
C PHE A 78 2.04 -4.69 -6.15
N GLY A 79 2.76 -4.94 -7.25
CA GLY A 79 4.16 -4.58 -7.39
C GLY A 79 4.39 -3.06 -7.34
N LYS A 80 3.54 -2.26 -7.99
CA LYS A 80 3.58 -0.79 -7.90
C LYS A 80 3.33 -0.30 -6.48
N LEU A 81 2.35 -0.87 -5.79
CA LEU A 81 2.02 -0.52 -4.40
C LEU A 81 3.17 -0.88 -3.44
N ALA A 82 3.74 -2.08 -3.58
CA ALA A 82 4.88 -2.51 -2.78
C ALA A 82 6.08 -1.58 -2.97
N LYS A 83 6.46 -1.32 -4.23
CA LYS A 83 7.57 -0.40 -4.55
C LYS A 83 7.32 1.00 -3.98
N TYR A 84 6.09 1.49 -4.08
CA TYR A 84 5.73 2.78 -3.50
C TYR A 84 5.89 2.79 -1.98
N CYS A 85 5.37 1.77 -1.28
CA CYS A 85 5.48 1.67 0.18
C CYS A 85 6.93 1.48 0.63
N GLU A 86 7.75 0.72 -0.11
CA GLU A 86 9.20 0.60 0.13
C GLU A 86 9.91 1.94 0.00
N GLN A 87 9.63 2.70 -1.07
CA GLN A 87 10.19 4.03 -1.26
C GLN A 87 9.81 4.99 -0.12
N GLN A 88 8.54 5.00 0.30
CA GLN A 88 8.13 5.85 1.42
C GLN A 88 8.70 5.37 2.76
N ARG A 89 8.83 4.05 2.97
CA ARG A 89 9.49 3.45 4.14
C ARG A 89 10.97 3.86 4.21
N ASP A 90 11.68 3.79 3.10
CA ASP A 90 13.13 4.02 3.02
C ASP A 90 13.49 5.50 2.86
N ALA A 91 12.52 6.38 2.61
CA ALA A 91 12.72 7.82 2.61
C ALA A 91 13.29 8.31 3.96
N SER A 92 14.14 9.33 3.95
CA SER A 92 14.61 9.96 5.21
C SER A 92 13.50 10.74 5.91
N GLU A 93 12.49 11.17 5.16
CA GLU A 93 11.34 11.93 5.64
C GLU A 93 10.41 11.08 6.52
N LYS A 94 9.84 11.70 7.55
CA LYS A 94 8.78 11.10 8.37
C LYS A 94 7.47 11.08 7.60
N GLN A 95 6.56 10.16 7.93
CA GLN A 95 5.28 10.06 7.22
C GLN A 95 4.48 11.37 7.30
N TRP A 96 4.46 12.04 8.46
CA TRP A 96 3.77 13.34 8.57
C TRP A 96 4.40 14.42 7.68
N GLU A 97 5.71 14.41 7.43
CA GLU A 97 6.37 15.37 6.52
C GLU A 97 5.96 15.11 5.07
N ILE A 98 5.88 13.82 4.68
CA ILE A 98 5.41 13.39 3.36
C ILE A 98 3.95 13.83 3.15
N LEU A 99 3.10 13.62 4.17
CA LEU A 99 1.70 14.04 4.15
C LEU A 99 1.57 15.56 4.07
N ALA A 100 2.30 16.28 4.91
CA ALA A 100 2.29 17.74 4.96
C ALA A 100 2.72 18.34 3.62
N ARG A 101 3.82 17.85 3.01
CA ARG A 101 4.26 18.31 1.68
C ARG A 101 3.19 18.13 0.61
N ARG A 102 2.44 17.03 0.64
CA ARG A 102 1.35 16.79 -0.31
C ARG A 102 0.13 17.66 -0.07
N ALA A 103 -0.13 18.04 1.18
CA ALA A 103 -1.11 19.04 1.54
C ALA A 103 -0.66 20.48 1.20
N GLY A 104 0.51 20.66 0.56
CA GLY A 104 1.06 21.95 0.17
C GLY A 104 1.85 22.64 1.28
N TRP A 105 2.11 21.97 2.41
CA TRP A 105 2.96 22.51 3.47
C TRP A 105 4.44 22.41 3.06
N THR A 106 5.13 23.54 3.07
CA THR A 106 6.57 23.61 2.89
C THR A 106 7.27 23.74 4.25
N PRO A 107 8.34 22.98 4.50
CA PRO A 107 9.06 23.08 5.77
C PRO A 107 9.69 24.47 5.92
N PRO A 108 9.66 25.06 7.13
CA PRO A 108 10.12 26.44 7.36
C PRO A 108 11.64 26.69 7.19
N ASN A 109 12.41 25.70 6.70
CA ASN A 109 13.85 25.81 6.46
C ASN A 109 14.26 25.74 4.98
N SER A 110 13.33 25.85 4.02
CA SER A 110 13.68 25.88 2.58
C SER A 110 14.15 27.26 2.05
N THR A 111 14.43 28.22 2.93
CA THR A 111 14.97 29.53 2.56
C THR A 111 16.24 29.81 3.37
N GLY A 112 17.42 29.66 2.76
CA GLY A 112 18.69 30.11 3.34
C GLY A 112 19.89 29.25 2.98
N GLY A 113 20.42 29.46 1.78
CA GLY A 113 21.68 28.88 1.28
C GLY A 113 21.93 29.30 -0.16
#